data_AF-A0A1U6I790-F1
#
_entry.id   AF-A0A1U6I790-F1
#
_cell.length_a   1.000
_cell.length_b   1.000
_cell.length_c   1.000
_cell.angle_alpha   90.00
_cell.angle_beta   90.00
_cell.angle_gamma   90.00
#
_symmetry.space_group_name_H-M   'P 1'
#
loop_
_entity.id
_entity.type
_entity.pdbx_description
1 polymer ?
#
loop_
_entity_poly.entity_id
_entity_poly.type
_entity_poly.pdbx_seq_one_letter_code
_entity_poly.pdbx_strand_id
1 'polypeptide(L)'
;MGRKGRPKKQGERYKCGKLRPTFDKGSERVQALRERYGEYYGSALGRAFKHGLLGSDATANVRFDAGKRFARLYSAMIERGRYGCPLGRETLSAGSCGQISGNSFEMDNQEWLFDAMNDLDNAGLRPWLDQLILDQYHDHGPPWLDRLLAGGRDPADRMVMKCALDALDVIAPAQVEIGIRVVRWDDAA
;
A
#
# COMPACT_ATOMS: atom_id res chain seq x y z
N MET A 1 -15.10 49.71 31.85
CA MET A 1 -14.52 48.35 32.03
C MET A 1 -14.76 47.54 30.76
N GLY A 2 -13.76 47.42 29.87
CA GLY A 2 -13.92 46.71 28.60
C GLY A 2 -14.07 45.20 28.81
N ARG A 3 -15.07 44.58 28.17
CA ARG A 3 -15.34 43.14 28.27
C ARG A 3 -14.09 42.35 27.85
N LYS A 4 -13.68 41.39 28.69
CA LYS A 4 -12.54 40.49 28.44
C LYS A 4 -12.80 39.76 27.11
N GLY A 5 -11.96 40.04 26.10
CA GLY A 5 -12.09 39.45 24.77
C GLY A 5 -11.97 37.93 24.78
N ARG A 6 -12.31 37.30 23.65
CA ARG A 6 -12.25 35.84 23.48
C ARG A 6 -10.84 35.32 23.87
N PRO A 7 -10.74 34.27 24.71
CA PRO A 7 -9.46 33.68 25.06
C PRO A 7 -8.68 33.28 23.80
N LYS A 8 -7.39 33.62 23.77
CA LYS A 8 -6.51 33.35 22.63
C LYS A 8 -6.38 31.83 22.43
N LYS A 9 -6.47 31.38 21.18
CA LYS A 9 -6.18 29.98 20.80
C LYS A 9 -4.74 29.64 21.19
N GLN A 10 -4.56 28.50 21.86
CA GLN A 10 -3.26 27.94 22.28
C GLN A 10 -2.41 27.55 21.05
N GLY A 11 -1.08 27.57 21.20
CA GLY A 11 -0.12 27.18 20.16
C GLY A 11 0.97 28.23 19.90
N GLU A 12 2.12 27.77 19.42
CA GLU A 12 3.25 28.63 19.04
C GLU A 12 2.86 29.50 17.82
N ARG A 13 3.34 30.74 17.76
CA ARG A 13 3.01 31.71 16.69
C ARG A 13 4.26 32.18 15.97
N TYR A 14 4.13 32.49 14.70
CA TYR A 14 5.14 33.27 13.97
C TYR A 14 5.18 34.72 14.50
N LYS A 15 6.27 35.44 14.22
CA LYS A 15 6.42 36.87 14.58
C LYS A 15 5.29 37.75 14.02
N CYS A 16 4.66 37.34 12.92
CA CYS A 16 3.48 37.99 12.32
C CYS A 16 2.13 37.66 13.01
N GLY A 17 2.13 36.94 14.13
CA GLY A 17 0.93 36.63 14.91
C GLY A 17 0.11 35.43 14.43
N LYS A 18 0.42 34.85 13.26
CA LYS A 18 -0.19 33.61 12.75
C LYS A 18 0.24 32.41 13.59
N LEU A 19 -0.68 31.49 13.89
CA LEU A 19 -0.35 30.21 14.53
C LEU A 19 0.56 29.40 13.61
N ARG A 20 1.61 28.80 14.18
CA ARG A 20 2.43 27.83 13.46
C ARG A 20 1.59 26.58 13.21
N PRO A 21 1.64 26.00 12.00
CA PRO A 21 1.02 24.70 11.77
C PRO A 21 1.72 23.69 12.67
N THR A 22 0.98 23.16 13.65
CA THR A 22 1.42 21.98 14.39
C THR A 22 1.08 20.79 13.53
N PHE A 23 2.06 19.94 13.25
CA PHE A 23 1.79 18.67 12.57
C PHE A 23 0.93 17.81 13.49
N ASP A 24 -0.28 17.49 13.03
CA ASP A 24 -1.11 16.51 13.70
C ASP A 24 -0.42 15.15 13.59
N LYS A 25 -0.01 14.60 14.74
CA LYS A 25 0.66 13.29 14.82
C LYS A 25 -0.36 12.13 14.75
N GLY A 26 -1.65 12.44 14.68
CA GLY A 26 -2.73 11.47 14.76
C GLY A 26 -3.00 11.01 16.20
N SER A 27 -3.93 10.07 16.34
CA SER A 27 -4.27 9.47 17.63
C SER A 27 -3.10 8.69 18.23
N GLU A 28 -3.11 8.48 19.55
CA GLU A 28 -2.11 7.67 20.27
C GLU A 28 -1.94 6.28 19.64
N ARG A 29 -3.04 5.69 19.18
CA ARG A 29 -3.05 4.42 18.44
C ARG A 29 -2.21 4.48 17.16
N VAL A 30 -2.40 5.51 16.33
CA VAL A 30 -1.65 5.67 15.08
C VAL A 30 -0.17 5.88 15.36
N GLN A 31 0.15 6.62 16.43
CA GLN A 31 1.53 6.80 16.87
C GLN A 31 2.16 5.47 17.32
N ALA A 32 1.45 4.65 18.10
CA ALA A 32 1.91 3.33 18.52
C ALA A 32 2.09 2.36 17.34
N LEU A 33 1.17 2.39 16.36
CA LEU A 33 1.29 1.59 15.14
C LEU A 33 2.49 2.04 14.29
N ARG A 34 2.71 3.35 14.17
CA ARG A 34 3.86 3.91 13.46
C ARG A 34 5.18 3.58 14.14
N GLU A 35 5.23 3.57 15.47
CA GLU A 35 6.41 3.12 16.23
C GLU A 35 6.71 1.64 15.97
N ARG A 36 5.68 0.80 15.93
CA ARG A 36 5.83 -0.65 15.71
C ARG A 36 6.20 -1.03 14.29
N TYR A 37 5.52 -0.45 13.29
CA TYR A 37 5.63 -0.86 11.88
C TYR A 37 6.37 0.15 10.99
N GLY A 38 6.75 1.31 11.52
CA GLY A 38 7.41 2.36 10.75
C GLY A 38 6.46 2.98 9.73
N GLU A 39 6.86 3.00 8.45
CA GLU A 39 6.06 3.52 7.34
C GLU A 39 5.01 2.51 6.83
N TYR A 40 5.15 1.23 7.20
CA TYR A 40 4.34 0.13 6.68
C TYR A 40 3.07 -0.16 7.50
N TYR A 41 2.73 0.71 8.46
CA TYR A 41 1.59 0.49 9.37
C TYR A 41 0.22 0.56 8.68
N GLY A 42 0.12 1.28 7.57
CA GLY A 42 -1.14 1.65 6.93
C GLY A 42 -1.82 0.54 6.12
N SER A 43 -1.15 -0.59 5.86
CA SER A 43 -1.75 -1.70 5.11
C SER A 43 -1.42 -3.05 5.73
N ALA A 44 -2.32 -4.02 5.58
CA ALA A 44 -2.10 -5.39 6.04
C ALA A 44 -0.86 -6.01 5.36
N LEU A 45 -0.71 -5.83 4.05
CA LEU A 45 0.48 -6.21 3.29
C LEU A 45 1.77 -5.59 3.86
N GLY A 46 1.74 -4.29 4.22
CA GLY A 46 2.88 -3.61 4.83
C GLY A 46 3.26 -4.17 6.20
N ARG A 47 2.27 -4.44 7.04
CA ARG A 47 2.50 -5.06 8.36
C ARG A 47 3.09 -6.47 8.22
N ALA A 48 2.63 -7.25 7.24
CA ALA A 48 3.17 -8.58 6.93
C ALA A 48 4.63 -8.50 6.44
N PHE A 49 4.93 -7.55 5.55
CA PHE A 49 6.30 -7.29 5.06
C PHE A 49 7.25 -6.93 6.20
N LYS A 50 6.86 -5.99 7.07
CA LYS A 50 7.70 -5.53 8.17
C LYS A 50 8.01 -6.63 9.20
N HIS A 51 7.11 -7.61 9.34
CA HIS A 51 7.31 -8.78 10.20
C HIS A 51 8.03 -9.96 9.53
N GLY A 52 8.46 -9.82 8.26
CA GLY A 52 9.16 -10.89 7.54
C GLY A 52 8.26 -12.07 7.16
N LEU A 53 6.93 -11.90 7.14
CA LEU A 53 6.01 -12.97 6.75
C LEU A 53 6.03 -13.24 5.24
N LEU A 54 6.51 -12.28 4.44
CA LEU A 54 6.58 -12.40 2.98
C LEU A 54 7.78 -13.20 2.45
N GLY A 55 8.65 -13.73 3.31
CA GLY A 55 9.82 -14.53 2.90
C GLY A 55 11.16 -13.82 3.13
N SER A 56 12.19 -14.23 2.38
CA SER A 56 13.53 -13.63 2.45
C SER A 56 13.57 -12.24 1.81
N ASP A 57 14.48 -11.36 2.22
CA ASP A 57 14.46 -9.94 1.85
C ASP A 57 14.27 -9.67 0.34
N ALA A 58 14.97 -10.40 -0.54
CA ALA A 58 14.84 -10.23 -1.99
C ALA A 58 13.45 -10.66 -2.51
N THR A 59 12.95 -11.82 -2.09
CA THR A 59 11.63 -12.35 -2.51
C THR A 59 10.49 -11.55 -1.89
N ALA A 60 10.66 -11.11 -0.65
CA ALA A 60 9.71 -10.29 0.09
C ALA A 60 9.51 -8.92 -0.58
N ASN A 61 10.59 -8.30 -1.08
CA ASN A 61 10.50 -7.03 -1.82
C ASN A 61 9.70 -7.19 -3.11
N VAL A 62 10.00 -8.23 -3.90
CA VAL A 62 9.29 -8.51 -5.16
C VAL A 62 7.80 -8.74 -4.91
N ARG A 63 7.45 -9.57 -3.92
CA ARG A 63 6.06 -9.81 -3.51
C ARG A 63 5.37 -8.54 -3.01
N PHE A 64 6.06 -7.72 -2.22
CA PHE A 64 5.52 -6.48 -1.69
C PHE A 64 5.24 -5.45 -2.80
N ASP A 65 6.17 -5.29 -3.74
CA ASP A 65 6.03 -4.35 -4.85
C ASP A 65 4.93 -4.78 -5.83
N ALA A 66 4.85 -6.08 -6.15
CA ALA A 66 3.79 -6.64 -6.97
C ALA A 66 2.41 -6.50 -6.30
N GLY A 67 2.31 -6.81 -5.01
CA GLY A 67 1.09 -6.63 -4.24
C GLY A 67 0.65 -5.16 -4.20
N LYS A 68 1.58 -4.21 -4.01
CA LYS A 68 1.28 -2.78 -4.11
C LYS A 68 0.82 -2.34 -5.50
N ARG A 69 1.46 -2.86 -6.55
CA ARG A 69 1.09 -2.58 -7.94
C ARG A 69 -0.34 -3.05 -8.18
N PHE A 70 -0.65 -4.28 -7.79
CA PHE A 70 -1.99 -4.86 -7.88
C PHE A 70 -3.02 -4.02 -7.12
N ALA A 71 -2.74 -3.69 -5.85
CA ALA A 71 -3.60 -2.85 -5.01
C ALA A 71 -3.96 -1.53 -5.70
N ARG A 72 -2.94 -0.82 -6.17
CA ARG A 72 -3.09 0.50 -6.80
C ARG A 72 -3.92 0.43 -8.07
N LEU A 73 -3.64 -0.55 -8.93
CA LEU A 73 -4.34 -0.70 -10.21
C LEU A 73 -5.78 -1.17 -10.01
N TYR A 74 -5.99 -2.13 -9.09
CA TYR A 74 -7.31 -2.61 -8.75
C TYR A 74 -8.19 -1.53 -8.10
N SER A 75 -7.65 -0.77 -7.16
CA SER A 75 -8.35 0.38 -6.57
C SER A 75 -8.65 1.44 -7.64
N ALA A 76 -7.74 1.74 -8.56
CA ALA A 76 -8.01 2.68 -9.65
C ALA A 76 -9.13 2.18 -10.60
N MET A 77 -9.22 0.87 -10.84
CA MET A 77 -10.26 0.26 -11.66
C MET A 77 -11.64 0.31 -10.99
N ILE A 78 -11.73 -0.05 -9.70
CA ILE A 78 -13.00 -0.10 -8.96
C ILE A 78 -13.44 1.29 -8.49
N GLU A 79 -12.52 2.11 -7.99
CA GLU A 79 -12.81 3.43 -7.46
C GLU A 79 -12.91 4.49 -8.58
N ARG A 80 -13.84 4.29 -9.52
CA ARG A 80 -14.48 5.43 -10.21
C ARG A 80 -15.37 6.18 -9.20
N GLY A 81 -14.75 6.87 -8.24
CA GLY A 81 -15.52 7.60 -7.22
C GLY A 81 -14.79 7.92 -5.92
N ARG A 82 -13.47 8.18 -5.91
CA ARG A 82 -12.86 8.84 -4.75
C ARG A 82 -13.49 10.22 -4.57
N TYR A 83 -14.32 10.36 -3.56
CA TYR A 83 -14.78 11.67 -3.11
C TYR A 83 -13.58 12.42 -2.51
N GLY A 84 -13.06 13.39 -3.26
CA GLY A 84 -12.08 14.32 -2.71
C GLY A 84 -12.70 15.06 -1.53
N CYS A 85 -12.02 15.09 -0.39
CA CYS A 85 -12.44 15.96 0.70
C CYS A 85 -12.34 17.42 0.21
N PRO A 86 -13.43 18.20 0.21
CA PRO A 86 -13.41 19.59 -0.27
C PRO A 86 -12.53 20.52 0.58
N LEU A 87 -12.06 20.04 1.74
CA LEU A 87 -11.13 20.74 2.64
C LEU A 87 -9.67 20.26 2.49
N GLY A 88 -9.43 19.22 1.68
CA GLY A 88 -8.09 18.77 1.32
C GLY A 88 -7.47 19.84 0.43
N ARG A 89 -6.57 20.64 1.01
CA ARG A 89 -5.82 21.66 0.28
C ARG A 89 -5.06 20.96 -0.85
N GLU A 90 -5.54 21.18 -2.07
CA GLU A 90 -5.05 20.59 -3.31
C GLU A 90 -3.54 20.79 -3.45
N THR A 91 -2.78 19.73 -3.21
CA THR A 91 -1.44 19.55 -3.77
C THR A 91 -1.32 18.28 -4.59
N LEU A 92 -2.36 17.45 -4.67
CA LEU A 92 -2.39 16.26 -5.51
C LEU A 92 -3.78 16.15 -6.17
N SER A 93 -3.93 16.86 -7.28
CA SER A 93 -4.86 16.59 -8.39
C SER A 93 -6.13 15.80 -8.02
N ALA A 94 -7.09 16.47 -7.40
CA ALA A 94 -8.46 15.99 -7.34
C ALA A 94 -9.19 16.56 -8.57
N GLY A 95 -9.65 15.69 -9.49
CA GLY A 95 -10.64 16.08 -10.49
C GLY A 95 -10.15 16.30 -11.93
N SER A 96 -9.07 15.65 -12.37
CA SER A 96 -8.98 15.36 -13.80
C SER A 96 -9.79 14.11 -14.08
N CYS A 97 -11.06 14.28 -14.48
CA CYS A 97 -11.67 13.36 -15.44
C CYS A 97 -10.92 13.53 -16.78
N GLY A 98 -9.63 13.17 -16.79
CA GLY A 98 -8.91 12.96 -18.02
C GLY A 98 -9.61 11.80 -18.69
N GLN A 99 -10.15 12.04 -19.89
CA GLN A 99 -10.51 10.96 -20.77
C GLN A 99 -9.34 9.97 -20.78
N ILE A 100 -9.62 8.69 -20.52
CA ILE A 100 -8.66 7.59 -20.73
C ILE A 100 -8.46 7.54 -22.25
N SER A 101 -7.61 8.44 -22.75
CA SER A 101 -7.20 8.49 -24.14
C SER A 101 -5.70 8.24 -24.17
N GLY A 102 -5.33 6.97 -24.34
CA GLY A 102 -4.19 6.58 -25.17
C GLY A 102 -2.78 6.64 -24.59
N ASN A 103 -2.57 6.46 -23.28
CA ASN A 103 -1.23 6.15 -22.78
C ASN A 103 -1.00 4.64 -22.89
N SER A 104 -0.05 4.20 -23.73
CA SER A 104 0.32 2.77 -23.84
C SER A 104 0.62 2.14 -22.48
N PHE A 105 1.29 2.89 -21.61
CA PHE A 105 1.58 2.45 -20.24
C PHE A 105 0.33 2.18 -19.38
N GLU A 106 -0.76 2.91 -19.57
CA GLU A 106 -2.01 2.66 -18.84
C GLU A 106 -2.70 1.41 -19.39
N MET A 107 -2.65 1.19 -20.71
CA MET A 107 -3.15 -0.02 -21.34
C MET A 107 -2.35 -1.25 -20.90
N ASP A 108 -1.02 -1.20 -20.89
CA ASP A 108 -0.15 -2.28 -20.43
C ASP A 108 -0.42 -2.65 -18.97
N ASN A 109 -0.69 -1.64 -18.12
CA ASN A 109 -1.04 -1.88 -16.72
C ASN A 109 -2.44 -2.49 -16.57
N GLN A 110 -3.39 -2.11 -17.41
CA GLN A 110 -4.73 -2.67 -17.40
C GLN A 110 -4.75 -4.11 -17.90
N GLU A 111 -4.02 -4.41 -18.99
CA GLU A 111 -3.82 -5.77 -19.51
C GLU A 111 -3.14 -6.65 -18.47
N TRP A 112 -2.03 -6.19 -17.88
CA TRP A 112 -1.36 -6.89 -16.79
C TRP A 112 -2.29 -7.16 -15.60
N LEU A 113 -3.13 -6.19 -15.22
CA LEU A 113 -4.08 -6.38 -14.13
C LEU A 113 -5.08 -7.47 -14.49
N PHE A 114 -5.68 -7.44 -15.69
CA PHE A 114 -6.66 -8.45 -16.10
C PHE A 114 -6.05 -9.84 -16.20
N ASP A 115 -4.84 -9.97 -16.74
CA ASP A 115 -4.13 -11.25 -16.81
C ASP A 115 -3.87 -11.79 -15.40
N ALA A 116 -3.35 -10.95 -14.50
CA ALA A 116 -3.13 -11.33 -13.10
C ALA A 116 -4.44 -11.71 -12.40
N MET A 117 -5.55 -11.02 -12.67
CA MET A 117 -6.86 -11.39 -12.12
C MET A 117 -7.32 -12.75 -12.65
N ASN A 118 -7.19 -13.00 -13.95
CA ASN A 118 -7.55 -14.28 -14.56
C ASN A 118 -6.70 -15.43 -13.99
N ASP A 119 -5.40 -15.24 -13.83
CA ASP A 119 -4.51 -16.26 -13.27
C ASP A 119 -4.85 -16.58 -11.81
N LEU A 120 -5.18 -15.55 -11.01
CA LEU A 120 -5.62 -15.72 -9.63
C LEU A 120 -6.97 -16.43 -9.52
N ASP A 121 -7.91 -16.11 -10.41
CA ASP A 121 -9.24 -16.71 -10.43
C ASP A 121 -9.16 -18.17 -10.89
N ASN A 122 -8.33 -18.48 -11.90
CA ASN A 122 -8.02 -19.84 -12.33
C ASN A 122 -7.37 -20.67 -11.22
N ALA A 123 -6.52 -20.05 -10.39
CA ALA A 123 -5.90 -20.69 -9.23
C ALA A 123 -6.83 -20.76 -8.00
N GLY A 124 -7.95 -20.05 -7.99
CA GLY A 124 -8.85 -19.95 -6.82
C GLY A 124 -8.23 -19.21 -5.63
N LEU A 125 -7.20 -18.38 -5.86
CA LEU A 125 -6.41 -17.74 -4.80
C LEU A 125 -6.82 -16.29 -4.51
N ARG A 126 -7.66 -15.71 -5.38
CA ARG A 126 -8.08 -14.31 -5.31
C ARG A 126 -8.61 -13.85 -3.94
N PRO A 127 -9.51 -14.59 -3.26
CA PRO A 127 -10.07 -14.15 -1.98
C PRO A 127 -9.04 -13.99 -0.86
N TRP A 128 -7.92 -14.71 -0.93
CA TRP A 128 -6.85 -14.66 0.07
C TRP A 128 -5.95 -13.45 -0.13
N LEU A 129 -5.65 -13.15 -1.39
CA LEU A 129 -4.92 -11.95 -1.77
C LEU A 129 -5.71 -10.69 -1.41
N ASP A 130 -7.00 -10.68 -1.71
CA ASP A 130 -7.88 -9.53 -1.47
C ASP A 130 -7.91 -9.16 0.03
N GLN A 131 -7.84 -10.14 0.95
CA GLN A 131 -7.77 -9.87 2.38
C GLN A 131 -6.49 -9.14 2.82
N LEU A 132 -5.39 -9.30 2.09
CA LEU A 132 -4.12 -8.59 2.36
C LEU A 132 -4.04 -7.22 1.69
N ILE A 133 -4.68 -7.10 0.52
CA ILE A 133 -4.48 -5.98 -0.39
C ILE A 133 -5.61 -4.95 -0.30
N LEU A 134 -6.86 -5.40 -0.14
CA LEU A 134 -7.99 -4.49 -0.13
C LEU A 134 -8.05 -3.69 1.15
N ASP A 135 -8.37 -2.42 0.99
CA ASP A 135 -8.47 -1.43 2.06
C ASP A 135 -9.79 -1.58 2.86
N GLN A 136 -10.34 -2.80 2.98
CA GLN A 136 -11.46 -3.07 3.89
C GLN A 136 -11.05 -2.93 5.36
N TYR A 137 -9.75 -2.89 5.61
CA TYR A 137 -9.08 -3.03 6.89
C TYR A 137 -8.20 -1.81 7.15
N HIS A 138 -8.81 -0.61 7.18
CA HIS A 138 -8.11 0.66 7.39
C HIS A 138 -7.41 0.75 8.76
N ASP A 139 -8.12 0.32 9.81
CA ASP A 139 -7.67 0.48 11.20
C ASP A 139 -6.99 -0.78 11.75
N HIS A 140 -7.49 -1.96 11.36
CA HIS A 140 -7.10 -3.27 11.88
C HIS A 140 -6.62 -4.15 10.72
N GLY A 141 -5.87 -5.22 10.96
CA GLY A 141 -5.62 -6.22 9.91
C GLY A 141 -6.78 -7.18 9.78
N PRO A 142 -6.76 -8.05 8.76
CA PRO A 142 -7.59 -9.23 8.83
C PRO A 142 -7.24 -10.01 10.11
N PRO A 143 -8.22 -10.54 10.87
CA PRO A 143 -7.99 -11.09 12.20
C PRO A 143 -6.91 -12.20 12.25
N TRP A 144 -6.83 -13.01 11.20
CA TRP A 144 -5.81 -14.06 11.08
C TRP A 144 -4.39 -13.49 11.03
N LEU A 145 -4.19 -12.35 10.35
CA LEU A 145 -2.90 -11.69 10.27
C LEU A 145 -2.53 -11.09 11.62
N ASP A 146 -3.47 -10.40 12.28
CA ASP A 146 -3.21 -9.79 13.58
C ASP A 146 -2.85 -10.86 14.64
N ARG A 147 -3.47 -12.04 14.59
CA ARG A 147 -3.09 -13.19 15.42
C ARG A 147 -1.68 -13.69 15.12
N LEU A 148 -1.29 -13.81 13.85
CA LEU A 148 0.07 -14.17 13.47
C LEU A 148 1.10 -13.13 13.92
N LEU A 149 0.80 -11.83 13.76
CA LEU A 149 1.65 -10.72 14.19
C LEU A 149 1.81 -10.65 15.72
N ALA A 150 0.82 -11.16 16.47
CA ALA A 150 0.90 -11.33 17.91
C ALA A 150 1.70 -12.58 18.35
N GLY A 151 2.22 -13.36 17.40
CA GLY A 151 2.98 -14.59 17.66
C GLY A 151 2.12 -15.86 17.71
N GLY A 152 0.86 -15.78 17.26
CA GLY A 152 -0.02 -16.93 17.12
C GLY A 152 0.55 -18.00 16.21
N ARG A 153 0.26 -19.26 16.54
CA ARG A 153 0.73 -20.44 15.79
C ARG A 153 -0.40 -21.31 15.26
N ASP A 154 -1.59 -20.73 15.14
CA ASP A 154 -2.77 -21.45 14.65
C ASP A 154 -2.50 -21.99 13.23
N PRO A 155 -2.68 -23.30 12.99
CA PRO A 155 -2.51 -23.88 11.66
C PRO A 155 -3.46 -23.26 10.62
N ALA A 156 -4.65 -22.81 11.01
CA ALA A 156 -5.59 -22.18 10.09
C ALA A 156 -5.05 -20.84 9.57
N ASP A 157 -4.55 -20.00 10.46
CA ASP A 157 -3.98 -18.70 10.07
C ASP A 157 -2.74 -18.87 9.19
N ARG A 158 -1.91 -19.90 9.46
CA ARG A 158 -0.75 -20.25 8.62
C ARG A 158 -1.15 -20.75 7.24
N MET A 159 -2.23 -21.51 7.14
CA MET A 159 -2.78 -21.95 5.86
C MET A 159 -3.23 -20.76 5.03
N VAL A 160 -3.97 -19.81 5.64
CA VAL A 160 -4.41 -18.59 4.96
C VAL A 160 -3.21 -17.75 4.50
N MET A 161 -2.19 -17.60 5.36
CA MET A 161 -0.95 -16.92 4.98
C MET A 161 -0.26 -17.62 3.82
N LYS A 162 -0.21 -18.95 3.81
CA LYS A 162 0.37 -19.72 2.71
C LYS A 162 -0.37 -19.48 1.40
N CYS A 163 -1.70 -19.58 1.39
CA CYS A 163 -2.50 -19.30 0.20
C CYS A 163 -2.32 -17.87 -0.31
N ALA A 164 -2.16 -16.90 0.60
CA ALA A 164 -1.85 -15.53 0.24
C ALA A 164 -0.43 -15.36 -0.36
N LEU A 165 0.57 -16.12 0.11
CA LEU A 165 1.89 -16.15 -0.50
C LEU A 165 1.85 -16.80 -1.89
N ASP A 166 1.13 -17.91 -2.04
CA ASP A 166 0.93 -18.57 -3.33
C ASP A 166 0.27 -17.60 -4.33
N ALA A 167 -0.69 -16.78 -3.87
CA ALA A 167 -1.32 -15.75 -4.69
C ALA A 167 -0.34 -14.64 -5.11
N LEU A 168 0.54 -14.21 -4.20
CA LEU A 168 1.58 -13.22 -4.51
C LEU A 168 2.61 -13.77 -5.49
N ASP A 169 2.91 -15.07 -5.43
CA ASP A 169 3.84 -15.74 -6.36
C ASP A 169 3.26 -15.84 -7.78
N VAL A 170 1.93 -15.96 -7.91
CA VAL A 170 1.25 -15.91 -9.22
C VAL A 170 1.43 -14.53 -9.87
N ILE A 171 1.23 -13.45 -9.10
CA ILE A 171 1.33 -12.07 -9.62
C ILE A 171 2.79 -11.63 -9.80
N ALA A 172 3.69 -12.19 -8.99
CA ALA A 172 5.10 -11.84 -8.90
C ALA A 172 5.96 -13.06 -9.19
N PRO A 173 5.95 -13.60 -10.43
CA PRO A 173 6.75 -14.75 -10.76
C PRO A 173 8.23 -14.44 -10.50
N ALA A 174 8.97 -15.43 -9.98
CA ALA A 174 10.38 -15.29 -9.70
C ALA A 174 11.10 -14.69 -10.92
N GLN A 175 11.77 -13.56 -10.73
CA GLN A 175 12.49 -12.92 -11.82
C GLN A 175 13.52 -13.93 -12.34
N VAL A 176 13.35 -14.35 -13.59
CA VAL A 176 14.42 -15.02 -14.32
C VAL A 176 15.56 -14.01 -14.34
N GLU A 177 16.71 -14.37 -13.77
CA GLU A 177 17.91 -13.54 -13.85
C GLU A 177 18.28 -13.43 -15.33
N ILE A 178 17.80 -12.39 -16.00
CA ILE A 178 18.24 -12.04 -17.34
C ILE A 178 19.62 -11.45 -17.15
N GLY A 179 20.64 -12.32 -17.16
CA GLY A 179 22.03 -11.92 -17.13
C GLY A 179 22.28 -10.98 -18.31
N ILE A 180 22.34 -9.68 -18.05
CA ILE A 180 22.71 -8.70 -19.05
C ILE A 180 24.19 -8.97 -19.37
N ARG A 181 24.42 -9.71 -20.46
CA ARG A 181 25.77 -9.94 -20.96
C ARG A 181 26.23 -8.65 -21.62
N VAL A 182 26.95 -7.82 -20.87
CA VAL A 182 27.63 -6.64 -21.42
C VAL A 182 28.77 -7.16 -22.27
N VAL A 183 28.51 -7.35 -23.57
CA VAL A 183 29.57 -7.65 -24.54
C VAL A 183 30.38 -6.37 -24.72
N ARG A 184 31.66 -6.41 -24.34
CA ARG A 184 32.58 -5.32 -24.64
C ARG A 184 32.93 -5.40 -26.12
N TRP A 185 32.95 -4.26 -26.78
CA TRP A 185 33.18 -4.14 -28.23
C TRP A 185 34.59 -4.63 -28.66
N ASP A 186 35.50 -4.81 -27.70
CA ASP A 186 36.88 -5.25 -27.94
C ASP A 186 37.01 -6.75 -28.28
N ASP A 187 35.93 -7.53 -28.14
CA ASP A 187 35.91 -8.98 -28.44
C ASP A 187 35.59 -9.32 -29.91
N ALA A 188 35.50 -8.31 -30.79
CA ALA A 188 35.18 -8.46 -32.21
C ALA A 188 36.40 -8.21 -33.14
N ALA A 189 37.59 -8.66 -32.72
CA ALA A 189 38.81 -8.64 -33.53
C ALA A 189 39.04 -9.98 -34.25
#